data_AF-A0A946GNR5-F1
#
_entry.id   AF-A0A946GNR5-F1
#
_cell.length_a   1.000
_cell.length_b   1.000
_cell.length_c   1.000
_cell.angle_alpha   90.00
_cell.angle_beta   90.00
_cell.angle_gamma   90.00
#
_symmetry.space_group_name_H-M   'P 1'
#
loop_
_entity.id
_entity.type
_entity.pdbx_description
1 polymer ?
#
loop_
_entity_poly.entity_id
_entity_poly.type
_entity_poly.pdbx_seq_one_letter_code
_entity_poly.pdbx_strand_id
1 'polypeptide(L)'
;MSSETDQVAPPAPISTAQISTALAVGLVSILAWAVLLFLAVWAEMSIAVSPWAFSTLAPTFITWTIMMAAMMLPASLPMVIMARRIMGETHRPREGSIKATLFVLGYAAAWTGFSLAATVLQSGLQQMALLTPMLTATSTFFTGLLFCGAGLFQFSRLKTTCLELCRSPLGFFLGHWRDGRWGAFYMGLAHGAFCLGCCWALMLLLFTFGVMNLYWVVALTATVMLEKLTPFGRLWSRFMGAIFIVGGISAMVYSVQ
;
A
#
# COMPACT_ATOMS: atom_id res chain seq x y z
N MET A 1 22.63 9.15 -47.46
CA MET A 1 21.83 8.36 -46.50
C MET A 1 22.40 8.62 -45.11
N SER A 2 22.14 9.82 -44.59
CA SER A 2 22.63 10.28 -43.29
C SER A 2 21.69 9.78 -42.21
N SER A 3 22.20 8.98 -41.27
CA SER A 3 21.48 8.59 -40.07
C SER A 3 21.24 9.84 -39.23
N GLU A 4 20.01 10.35 -39.22
CA GLU A 4 19.49 11.12 -38.09
C GLU A 4 19.55 10.20 -36.87
N THR A 5 20.64 10.31 -36.13
CA THR A 5 20.68 9.87 -34.75
C THR A 5 19.63 10.70 -34.03
N ASP A 6 18.47 10.10 -33.75
CA ASP A 6 17.48 10.61 -32.80
C ASP A 6 18.22 11.04 -31.53
N GLN A 7 18.53 12.34 -31.43
CA GLN A 7 18.99 12.93 -30.20
C GLN A 7 17.80 12.90 -29.26
N VAL A 8 17.68 11.82 -28.49
CA VAL A 8 16.80 11.77 -27.34
C VAL A 8 17.22 12.91 -26.42
N ALA A 9 16.45 14.00 -26.47
CA ALA A 9 16.70 15.17 -25.64
C ALA A 9 16.85 14.71 -24.18
N PRO A 10 17.82 15.25 -23.42
CA PRO A 10 17.99 14.88 -22.03
C PRO A 10 16.67 15.10 -21.27
N PRO A 11 16.29 14.20 -20.35
CA PRO A 11 15.04 14.33 -19.62
C PRO A 11 15.01 15.70 -18.92
N ALA A 12 13.92 16.44 -19.15
CA ALA A 12 13.75 17.77 -18.55
C ALA A 12 13.97 17.71 -17.02
N PRO A 13 14.66 18.71 -16.43
CA PRO A 13 14.94 18.75 -15.00
C PRO A 13 13.66 18.77 -14.18
N ILE A 14 13.72 18.20 -12.97
CA ILE A 14 12.58 18.16 -12.03
C ILE A 14 12.19 19.60 -11.67
N SER A 15 10.92 19.94 -11.85
CA SER A 15 10.39 21.26 -11.52
C SER A 15 10.20 21.46 -10.01
N THR A 16 10.23 22.71 -9.55
CA THR A 16 9.96 23.08 -8.14
C THR A 16 8.59 22.57 -7.66
N ALA A 17 7.60 22.51 -8.55
CA ALA A 17 6.26 21.99 -8.26
C ALA A 17 6.25 20.46 -8.01
N GLN A 18 7.12 19.71 -8.69
CA GLN A 18 7.29 18.28 -8.42
C GLN A 18 7.99 18.05 -7.08
N ILE A 19 9.01 18.85 -6.77
CA ILE A 19 9.72 18.79 -5.48
C ILE A 19 8.76 19.09 -4.33
N SER A 20 7.97 20.17 -4.42
CA SER A 20 7.03 20.54 -3.36
C SER A 20 5.95 19.47 -3.15
N THR A 21 5.48 18.82 -4.22
CA THR A 21 4.53 17.71 -4.09
C THR A 21 5.17 16.50 -3.45
N ALA A 22 6.40 16.17 -3.85
CA ALA A 22 7.13 15.05 -3.28
C ALA A 22 7.39 15.25 -1.77
N LEU A 23 7.78 16.46 -1.38
CA LEU A 23 7.95 16.86 0.01
C LEU A 23 6.64 16.78 0.80
N ALA A 24 5.52 17.23 0.22
CA ALA A 24 4.22 17.14 0.87
C ALA A 24 3.79 15.68 1.12
N VAL A 25 3.92 14.80 0.12
CA VAL A 25 3.61 13.37 0.27
C VAL A 25 4.58 12.70 1.27
N GLY A 26 5.86 13.05 1.22
CA GLY A 26 6.87 12.58 2.16
C GLY A 26 6.54 12.98 3.60
N LEU A 27 6.21 14.25 3.82
CA LEU A 27 5.82 14.78 5.13
C LEU A 27 4.57 14.08 5.67
N VAL A 28 3.52 13.93 4.86
CA VAL A 28 2.30 13.20 5.28
C VAL A 28 2.63 11.75 5.64
N SER A 29 3.51 11.09 4.88
CA SER A 29 3.92 9.71 5.17
C SER A 29 4.71 9.61 6.47
N ILE A 30 5.64 10.54 6.72
CA ILE A 30 6.43 10.60 7.96
C ILE A 30 5.52 10.87 9.16
N LEU A 31 4.58 11.81 9.04
CA LEU A 31 3.60 12.08 10.08
C LEU A 31 2.71 10.86 10.36
N ALA A 32 2.26 10.15 9.32
CA ALA A 32 1.48 8.92 9.49
C ALA A 32 2.28 7.84 10.23
N TRP A 33 3.57 7.67 9.91
CA TRP A 33 4.46 6.78 10.67
C TRP A 33 4.63 7.22 12.12
N ALA A 34 4.86 8.51 12.38
CA ALA A 34 5.01 9.04 13.73
C ALA A 34 3.74 8.81 14.58
N VAL A 35 2.56 9.04 13.99
CA VAL A 35 1.28 8.75 14.64
C VAL A 35 1.11 7.25 14.86
N LEU A 36 1.46 6.39 13.91
CA LEU A 36 1.39 4.94 14.06
C LEU A 36 2.29 4.44 15.20
N LEU A 37 3.52 4.96 15.31
CA LEU A 37 4.44 4.67 16.40
C LEU A 37 3.87 5.13 17.75
N PHE A 38 3.33 6.35 17.80
CA PHE A 38 2.68 6.87 19.00
C PHE A 38 1.49 5.99 19.42
N LEU A 39 0.62 5.61 18.48
CA LEU A 39 -0.52 4.72 18.74
C LEU A 39 -0.07 3.33 19.21
N ALA A 40 1.01 2.78 18.65
CA ALA A 40 1.57 1.50 19.07
C ALA A 40 2.02 1.54 20.54
N VAL A 41 2.84 2.54 20.91
CA VAL A 41 3.33 2.72 22.29
C VAL A 41 2.18 3.02 23.26
N TRP A 42 1.25 3.89 22.84
CA TRP A 42 0.11 4.25 23.67
C TRP A 42 -0.84 3.06 23.90
N ALA A 43 -1.01 2.20 22.91
CA ALA A 43 -1.81 1.00 23.05
C ALA A 43 -1.18 -0.01 24.02
N GLU A 44 0.12 -0.25 23.96
CA GLU A 44 0.80 -1.13 24.93
C GLU A 44 0.55 -0.65 26.37
N MET A 45 0.62 0.66 26.61
CA MET A 45 0.34 1.27 27.91
C MET A 45 -1.15 1.22 28.31
N SER A 46 -2.06 1.49 27.37
CA SER A 46 -3.51 1.55 27.65
C SER A 46 -4.18 0.18 27.72
N ILE A 47 -3.68 -0.83 27.01
CA ILE A 47 -4.15 -2.21 27.07
C ILE A 47 -3.90 -2.81 28.46
N ALA A 48 -2.85 -2.36 29.17
CA ALA A 48 -2.63 -2.71 30.57
C ALA A 48 -3.75 -2.19 31.51
N VAL A 49 -4.55 -1.21 31.06
CA VAL A 49 -5.59 -0.54 31.85
C VAL A 49 -7.01 -0.89 31.36
N SER A 50 -7.23 -1.05 30.05
CA SER A 50 -8.50 -1.52 29.45
C SER A 50 -8.27 -2.25 28.12
N PRO A 51 -8.41 -3.60 28.10
CA PRO A 51 -8.22 -4.41 26.89
C PRO A 51 -9.20 -4.10 25.75
N TRP A 52 -10.28 -3.37 26.01
CA TRP A 52 -11.39 -3.16 25.07
C TRP A 52 -11.25 -1.88 24.21
N ALA A 53 -10.26 -1.03 24.47
CA ALA A 53 -10.10 0.26 23.78
C ALA A 53 -9.96 0.13 22.25
N PHE A 54 -9.40 -0.98 21.77
CA PHE A 54 -9.21 -1.28 20.34
C PHE A 54 -10.23 -2.26 19.75
N SER A 55 -11.25 -2.65 20.53
CA SER A 55 -12.31 -3.58 20.09
C SER A 55 -13.46 -2.87 19.36
N THR A 56 -13.46 -1.54 19.31
CA THR A 56 -14.51 -0.76 18.65
C THR A 56 -14.13 -0.41 17.21
N LEU A 57 -15.12 -0.41 16.32
CA LEU A 57 -14.91 -0.24 14.87
C LEU A 57 -14.17 1.05 14.50
N ALA A 58 -14.45 2.16 15.19
CA ALA A 58 -13.89 3.47 14.86
C ALA A 58 -12.37 3.57 15.05
N PRO A 59 -11.79 3.27 16.23
CA PRO A 59 -10.33 3.29 16.42
C PRO A 59 -9.61 2.24 15.56
N THR A 60 -10.22 1.07 15.32
CA THR A 60 -9.69 0.08 14.37
C THR A 60 -9.59 0.66 12.97
N PHE A 61 -10.67 1.27 12.48
CA PHE A 61 -10.71 1.92 11.16
C PHE A 61 -9.69 3.05 11.01
N ILE A 62 -9.56 3.89 12.02
CA ILE A 62 -8.56 4.98 12.04
C ILE A 62 -7.16 4.40 11.96
N THR A 63 -6.86 3.37 12.76
CA THR A 63 -5.54 2.73 12.78
C THR A 63 -5.21 2.10 11.42
N TRP A 64 -6.14 1.35 10.81
CA TRP A 64 -5.95 0.80 9.47
C TRP A 64 -5.72 1.90 8.43
N THR A 65 -6.46 3.00 8.50
CA THR A 65 -6.31 4.12 7.57
C THR A 65 -4.93 4.79 7.70
N ILE A 66 -4.49 5.06 8.93
CA ILE A 66 -3.17 5.66 9.19
C ILE A 66 -2.05 4.71 8.76
N MET A 67 -2.16 3.42 9.07
CA MET A 67 -1.18 2.41 8.67
C MET A 67 -1.06 2.31 7.15
N MET A 68 -2.19 2.24 6.43
CA MET A 68 -2.16 2.20 4.97
C MET A 68 -1.57 3.49 4.37
N ALA A 69 -1.90 4.65 4.94
CA ALA A 69 -1.28 5.90 4.53
C ALA A 69 0.25 5.88 4.74
N ALA A 70 0.72 5.43 5.90
CA ALA A 70 2.14 5.37 6.25
C ALA A 70 2.95 4.48 5.28
N MET A 71 2.41 3.32 4.91
CA MET A 71 3.14 2.35 4.09
C MET A 71 2.98 2.62 2.58
N MET A 72 1.79 3.04 2.13
CA MET A 72 1.41 3.00 0.71
C MET A 72 1.50 4.35 0.02
N LEU A 73 1.47 5.48 0.74
CA LEU A 73 1.73 6.79 0.13
C LEU A 73 3.17 6.92 -0.41
N PRO A 74 4.24 6.51 0.32
CA PRO A 74 5.60 6.56 -0.20
C PRO A 74 5.78 5.77 -1.49
N ALA A 75 5.15 4.59 -1.57
CA ALA A 75 5.25 3.71 -2.73
C ALA A 75 4.60 4.30 -4.01
N SER A 76 3.67 5.25 -3.86
CA SER A 76 3.01 5.95 -4.97
C SER A 76 3.76 7.19 -5.47
N LEU A 77 4.86 7.58 -4.80
CA LEU A 77 5.59 8.82 -5.09
C LEU A 77 6.02 8.98 -6.56
N PRO A 78 6.56 7.94 -7.25
CA PRO A 78 6.93 8.07 -8.67
C PRO A 78 5.71 8.39 -9.56
N MET A 79 4.56 7.80 -9.25
CA MET A 79 3.29 8.04 -9.96
C MET A 79 2.77 9.46 -9.70
N VAL A 80 2.82 9.93 -8.45
CA VAL A 80 2.38 11.29 -8.09
C VAL A 80 3.26 12.37 -8.75
N ILE A 81 4.58 12.15 -8.81
CA ILE A 81 5.51 13.07 -9.48
C ILE A 81 5.24 13.11 -10.99
N MET A 82 4.94 11.96 -11.61
CA MET A 82 4.55 11.91 -13.02
C MET A 82 3.20 12.61 -13.25
N ALA A 83 2.20 12.37 -12.38
CA ALA A 83 0.90 13.03 -12.43
C ALA A 83 1.06 14.55 -12.39
N ARG A 84 1.90 15.06 -11.48
CA ARG A 84 2.22 16.49 -11.36
C ARG A 84 2.85 17.06 -12.60
N ARG A 85 3.74 16.31 -13.25
CA ARG A 85 4.39 16.73 -14.50
C ARG A 85 3.37 16.89 -15.61
N ILE A 86 2.64 15.81 -15.93
CA ILE A 86 1.70 15.78 -17.06
C ILE A 86 0.54 16.76 -16.84
N MET A 87 -0.01 16.82 -15.61
CA MET A 87 -1.11 17.75 -15.31
C MET A 87 -0.66 19.21 -15.17
N GLY A 88 0.64 19.43 -14.93
CA GLY A 88 1.26 20.74 -14.74
C GLY A 88 1.74 21.42 -16.02
N GLU A 89 1.87 20.69 -17.13
CA GLU A 89 2.29 21.22 -18.46
C GLU A 89 1.26 22.16 -19.12
N THR A 90 0.21 22.56 -18.42
CA THR A 90 -0.77 23.54 -18.91
C THR A 90 -0.41 24.97 -18.49
N HIS A 91 -0.81 25.99 -19.26
CA HIS A 91 -0.63 27.43 -18.94
C HIS A 91 -1.31 27.89 -17.62
N ARG A 92 -1.84 26.98 -16.80
CA ARG A 92 -2.55 27.23 -15.54
C ARG A 92 -1.95 26.38 -14.40
N PRO A 93 -0.83 26.81 -13.79
CA PRO A 93 -0.14 26.05 -12.76
C PRO A 93 -1.01 25.68 -11.54
N ARG A 94 -1.97 26.56 -11.18
CA ARG A 94 -2.95 26.28 -10.10
C ARG A 94 -3.88 25.12 -10.45
N GLU A 95 -4.29 24.99 -11.70
CA GLU A 95 -5.20 23.94 -12.15
C GLU A 95 -4.51 22.58 -12.16
N GLY A 96 -3.27 22.52 -12.65
CA GLY A 96 -2.43 21.32 -12.57
C GLY A 96 -2.20 20.87 -11.13
N SER A 97 -2.04 21.84 -10.21
CA SER A 97 -1.88 21.51 -8.79
C SER A 97 -3.12 20.88 -8.18
N ILE A 98 -4.30 21.41 -8.49
CA ILE A 98 -5.58 20.85 -8.03
C ILE A 98 -5.78 19.43 -8.58
N LYS A 99 -5.53 19.21 -9.88
CA LYS A 99 -5.70 17.88 -10.50
C LYS A 99 -4.82 16.83 -9.85
N ALA A 100 -3.55 17.15 -9.61
CA ALA A 100 -2.66 16.19 -8.98
C ALA A 100 -2.94 15.99 -7.47
N THR A 101 -3.52 16.98 -6.77
CA THR A 101 -4.07 16.75 -5.42
C THR A 101 -5.27 15.81 -5.47
N LEU A 102 -6.19 16.00 -6.43
CA LEU A 102 -7.33 15.11 -6.62
C LEU A 102 -6.91 13.67 -6.97
N PHE A 103 -5.83 13.50 -7.73
CA PHE A 103 -5.22 12.20 -7.98
C PHE A 103 -4.77 11.52 -6.67
N VAL A 104 -4.05 12.24 -5.80
CA VAL A 104 -3.65 11.70 -4.48
C VAL A 104 -4.86 11.39 -3.61
N LEU A 105 -5.90 12.22 -3.64
CA LEU A 105 -7.15 11.97 -2.90
C LEU A 105 -7.90 10.74 -3.42
N GLY A 106 -7.93 10.51 -4.73
CA GLY A 106 -8.50 9.29 -5.31
C GLY A 106 -7.76 8.03 -4.88
N TYR A 107 -6.41 8.10 -4.86
CA TYR A 107 -5.58 7.02 -4.35
C TYR A 107 -5.82 6.74 -2.86
N ALA A 108 -5.89 7.80 -2.05
CA ALA A 108 -6.20 7.69 -0.63
C ALA A 108 -7.60 7.10 -0.41
N ALA A 109 -8.60 7.49 -1.19
CA ALA A 109 -9.96 6.97 -1.09
C ALA A 109 -10.02 5.45 -1.34
N ALA A 110 -9.26 4.93 -2.31
CA ALA A 110 -9.16 3.48 -2.53
C ALA A 110 -8.62 2.75 -1.29
N TRP A 111 -7.55 3.28 -0.69
CA TRP A 111 -6.97 2.72 0.54
C TRP A 111 -7.89 2.86 1.76
N THR A 112 -8.63 3.96 1.87
CA THR A 112 -9.66 4.13 2.91
C THR A 112 -10.77 3.08 2.75
N GLY A 113 -11.20 2.78 1.51
CA GLY A 113 -12.14 1.70 1.24
C GLY A 113 -11.60 0.33 1.66
N PHE A 114 -10.33 0.06 1.38
CA PHE A 114 -9.66 -1.15 1.87
C PHE A 114 -9.62 -1.19 3.41
N SER A 115 -9.26 -0.10 4.08
CA SER A 115 -9.22 -0.01 5.54
C SER A 115 -10.59 -0.26 6.18
N LEU A 116 -11.68 0.19 5.54
CA LEU A 116 -13.04 -0.12 5.96
C LEU A 116 -13.31 -1.63 5.85
N ALA A 117 -13.00 -2.24 4.70
CA ALA A 117 -13.16 -3.68 4.50
C ALA A 117 -12.32 -4.50 5.49
N ALA A 118 -11.08 -4.10 5.73
CA ALA A 118 -10.19 -4.72 6.71
C ALA A 118 -10.75 -4.62 8.13
N THR A 119 -11.34 -3.47 8.50
CA THR A 119 -11.97 -3.28 9.81
C THR A 119 -13.18 -4.18 9.99
N VAL A 120 -14.06 -4.26 8.99
CA VAL A 120 -15.23 -5.15 9.01
C VAL A 120 -14.77 -6.61 9.09
N LEU A 121 -13.81 -7.02 8.27
CA LEU A 121 -13.22 -8.36 8.30
C LEU A 121 -12.64 -8.68 9.68
N GLN A 122 -11.89 -7.75 10.26
CA GLN A 122 -11.31 -7.90 11.59
C GLN A 122 -12.38 -8.13 12.66
N SER A 123 -13.45 -7.33 12.62
CA SER A 123 -14.56 -7.45 13.57
C SER A 123 -15.28 -8.80 13.45
N GLY A 124 -15.42 -9.34 12.23
CA GLY A 124 -15.97 -10.67 12.00
C GLY A 124 -15.06 -11.79 12.50
N LEU A 125 -13.74 -11.69 12.24
CA LEU A 125 -12.76 -12.66 12.71
C LEU A 125 -12.63 -12.67 14.25
N GLN A 126 -12.79 -11.52 14.90
CA GLN A 126 -12.86 -11.42 16.37
C GLN A 126 -14.10 -12.12 16.94
N GLN A 127 -15.26 -11.97 16.29
CA GLN A 127 -16.49 -12.69 16.69
C GLN A 127 -16.37 -14.21 16.55
N MET A 128 -15.58 -14.68 15.58
CA MET A 128 -15.26 -16.10 15.39
C MET A 128 -14.15 -16.62 16.32
N ALA A 129 -13.63 -15.79 17.24
CA ALA A 129 -12.49 -16.09 18.11
C ALA A 129 -11.20 -16.50 17.35
N LEU A 130 -11.07 -16.10 16.08
CA LEU A 130 -9.87 -16.32 15.26
C LEU A 130 -8.80 -15.25 15.48
N LEU A 131 -9.18 -14.09 16.03
CA LEU A 131 -8.30 -13.02 16.43
C LEU A 131 -8.51 -12.69 17.90
N THR A 132 -7.42 -12.47 18.63
CA THR A 132 -7.48 -11.96 20.01
C THR A 132 -7.96 -10.49 20.01
N PRO A 133 -8.38 -9.97 21.18
CA PRO A 133 -8.53 -8.53 21.38
C PRO A 133 -7.24 -7.74 21.09
N MET A 134 -6.07 -8.39 21.13
CA MET A 134 -4.76 -7.83 20.74
C MET A 134 -4.48 -7.92 19.23
N LEU A 135 -5.49 -8.26 18.41
CA LEU A 135 -5.42 -8.41 16.95
C LEU A 135 -4.41 -9.47 16.48
N THR A 136 -4.04 -10.43 17.32
CA THR A 136 -3.16 -11.53 16.95
C THR A 136 -3.98 -12.77 16.61
N ALA A 137 -3.55 -13.56 15.62
CA ALA A 137 -4.18 -14.82 15.30
C ALA A 137 -4.13 -15.77 16.51
N THR A 138 -5.28 -16.31 16.92
CA THR A 138 -5.38 -17.26 18.04
C THR A 138 -4.90 -18.66 17.67
N SER A 139 -4.93 -18.99 16.38
CA SER A 139 -4.58 -20.32 15.87
C SER A 139 -3.41 -20.26 14.89
N THR A 140 -2.40 -21.08 15.16
CA THR A 140 -1.25 -21.28 14.26
C THR A 140 -1.67 -21.85 12.91
N PHE A 141 -2.77 -22.61 12.86
CA PHE A 141 -3.36 -23.10 11.60
C PHE A 141 -3.89 -21.93 10.73
N PHE A 142 -4.61 -20.99 11.34
CA PHE A 142 -5.13 -19.80 10.65
C PHE A 142 -3.98 -18.90 10.15
N THR A 143 -2.95 -18.71 10.97
CA THR A 143 -1.69 -18.05 10.58
C THR A 143 -1.08 -18.71 9.35
N GLY A 144 -0.95 -20.04 9.36
CA GLY A 144 -0.41 -20.79 8.24
C GLY A 144 -1.23 -20.65 6.96
N LEU A 145 -2.56 -20.66 7.07
CA LEU A 145 -3.47 -20.46 5.95
C LEU A 145 -3.29 -19.07 5.31
N LEU A 146 -3.19 -18.01 6.12
CA LEU A 146 -2.94 -16.65 5.63
C LEU A 146 -1.58 -16.55 4.92
N PHE A 147 -0.53 -17.15 5.49
CA PHE A 147 0.81 -17.20 4.90
C PHE A 147 0.82 -17.95 3.56
N CYS A 148 0.24 -19.13 3.52
CA CYS A 148 0.10 -19.91 2.28
C CYS A 148 -0.74 -19.17 1.24
N GLY A 149 -1.85 -18.54 1.64
CA GLY A 149 -2.70 -17.75 0.75
C GLY A 149 -1.98 -16.55 0.14
N ALA A 150 -1.28 -15.78 0.96
CA ALA A 150 -0.45 -14.67 0.49
C ALA A 150 0.70 -15.15 -0.40
N GLY A 151 1.32 -16.28 -0.05
CA GLY A 151 2.38 -16.92 -0.82
C GLY A 151 1.91 -17.42 -2.19
N LEU A 152 0.74 -18.06 -2.28
CA LEU A 152 0.14 -18.46 -3.56
C LEU A 152 -0.26 -17.24 -4.39
N PHE A 153 -0.79 -16.20 -3.75
CA PHE A 153 -1.11 -14.94 -4.40
C PHE A 153 0.11 -14.28 -5.06
N GLN A 154 1.30 -14.43 -4.48
CA GLN A 154 2.55 -13.94 -5.06
C GLN A 154 2.84 -14.52 -6.46
N PHE A 155 2.39 -15.73 -6.75
CA PHE A 155 2.54 -16.38 -8.06
C PHE A 155 1.40 -16.11 -9.04
N SER A 156 0.37 -15.36 -8.61
CA SER A 156 -0.84 -15.17 -9.41
C SER A 156 -0.63 -14.26 -10.63
N ARG A 157 -1.40 -14.53 -11.70
CA ARG A 157 -1.49 -13.64 -12.87
C ARG A 157 -2.07 -12.27 -12.52
N LEU A 158 -2.97 -12.23 -11.53
CA LEU A 158 -3.57 -10.99 -11.04
C LEU A 158 -2.48 -10.07 -10.46
N LYS A 159 -1.67 -10.58 -9.53
CA LYS A 159 -0.59 -9.79 -8.94
C LYS A 159 0.37 -9.26 -9.99
N THR A 160 0.84 -10.13 -10.89
CA THR A 160 1.82 -9.76 -11.92
C THR A 160 1.29 -8.66 -12.84
N THR A 161 0.04 -8.77 -13.31
CA THR A 161 -0.59 -7.76 -14.16
C THR A 161 -0.77 -6.44 -13.41
N CYS A 162 -1.30 -6.46 -12.18
CA CYS A 162 -1.48 -5.26 -11.37
C CYS A 162 -0.14 -4.58 -11.05
N LEU A 163 0.90 -5.36 -10.72
CA LEU A 163 2.23 -4.84 -10.40
C LEU A 163 2.89 -4.15 -11.60
N GLU A 164 2.70 -4.70 -12.81
CA GLU A 164 3.21 -4.07 -14.04
C GLU A 164 2.61 -2.68 -14.26
N LEU A 165 1.29 -2.55 -14.16
CA LEU A 165 0.61 -1.24 -14.27
C LEU A 165 0.99 -0.29 -13.13
N CYS A 166 1.16 -0.79 -11.91
CA CYS A 166 1.61 0.03 -10.78
C CYS A 166 3.01 0.62 -10.97
N ARG A 167 3.86 -0.07 -11.74
CA ARG A 167 5.27 0.31 -11.95
C ARG A 167 5.51 1.12 -13.21
N SER A 168 4.56 1.15 -14.14
CA SER A 168 4.67 1.85 -15.42
C SER A 168 3.89 3.18 -15.41
N PRO A 169 4.46 4.29 -14.89
CA PRO A 169 3.73 5.55 -14.79
C PRO A 169 3.27 6.08 -16.16
N LEU A 170 4.16 6.07 -17.16
CA LEU A 170 3.81 6.49 -18.52
C LEU A 170 2.75 5.57 -19.15
N GLY A 171 2.91 4.25 -19.03
CA GLY A 171 1.94 3.29 -19.56
C GLY A 171 0.56 3.44 -18.93
N PHE A 172 0.49 3.73 -17.63
CA PHE A 172 -0.75 4.00 -16.93
C PHE A 172 -1.45 5.26 -17.47
N PHE A 173 -0.74 6.38 -17.57
CA PHE A 173 -1.33 7.63 -18.07
C PHE A 173 -1.73 7.54 -19.54
N LEU A 174 -0.94 6.88 -20.39
CA LEU A 174 -1.30 6.69 -21.80
C LEU A 174 -2.54 5.80 -21.99
N GLY A 175 -2.73 4.78 -21.15
CA GLY A 175 -3.85 3.85 -21.26
C GLY A 175 -5.13 4.28 -20.52
N HIS A 176 -5.01 5.11 -19.47
CA HIS A 176 -6.12 5.42 -18.55
C HIS A 176 -6.36 6.94 -18.39
N TRP A 177 -5.85 7.76 -19.31
CA TRP A 177 -6.03 9.21 -19.24
C TRP A 177 -7.50 9.60 -19.14
N ARG A 178 -7.81 10.50 -18.22
CA ARG A 178 -9.11 11.17 -18.14
C ARG A 178 -8.92 12.65 -17.86
N ASP A 179 -9.54 13.48 -18.68
CA ASP A 179 -9.46 14.92 -18.54
C ASP A 179 -10.27 15.48 -17.37
N GLY A 180 -9.89 16.68 -16.94
CA GLY A 180 -10.60 17.45 -15.92
C GLY A 180 -10.30 17.01 -14.48
N ARG A 181 -10.95 17.71 -13.54
CA ARG A 181 -10.78 17.48 -12.09
C ARG A 181 -11.26 16.08 -11.67
N TRP A 182 -12.44 15.69 -12.14
CA TRP A 182 -13.01 14.37 -11.88
C TRP A 182 -12.22 13.25 -12.56
N GLY A 183 -11.69 13.51 -13.76
CA GLY A 183 -10.76 12.58 -14.42
C GLY A 183 -9.52 12.31 -13.57
N ALA A 184 -8.91 13.35 -12.99
CA ALA A 184 -7.75 13.20 -12.12
C ALA A 184 -8.06 12.38 -10.85
N PHE A 185 -9.21 12.63 -10.20
CA PHE A 185 -9.66 11.82 -9.06
C PHE A 185 -9.88 10.35 -9.44
N TYR A 186 -10.58 10.10 -10.56
CA TYR A 186 -10.81 8.73 -11.04
C TYR A 186 -9.51 8.01 -11.40
N MET A 187 -8.55 8.70 -12.04
CA MET A 187 -7.23 8.14 -12.30
C MET A 187 -6.50 7.78 -11.01
N GLY A 188 -6.60 8.61 -9.98
CA GLY A 188 -6.08 8.31 -8.63
C GLY A 188 -6.70 7.04 -8.04
N LEU A 189 -8.02 6.93 -8.12
CA LEU A 189 -8.78 5.77 -7.63
C LEU A 189 -8.44 4.49 -8.41
N ALA A 190 -8.33 4.58 -9.73
CA ALA A 190 -7.92 3.47 -10.59
C ALA A 190 -6.49 3.01 -10.27
N HIS A 191 -5.55 3.95 -10.09
CA HIS A 191 -4.20 3.61 -9.65
C HIS A 191 -4.20 2.96 -8.26
N GLY A 192 -5.01 3.48 -7.34
CA GLY A 192 -5.24 2.88 -6.03
C GLY A 192 -5.75 1.45 -6.11
N ALA A 193 -6.70 1.17 -7.02
CA ALA A 193 -7.23 -0.18 -7.24
C ALA A 193 -6.17 -1.16 -7.79
N PHE A 194 -5.31 -0.72 -8.74
CA PHE A 194 -4.17 -1.54 -9.17
C PHE A 194 -3.16 -1.77 -8.04
N CYS A 195 -2.91 -0.73 -7.23
CA CYS A 195 -2.02 -0.80 -6.08
C CYS A 195 -2.53 -1.82 -5.05
N LEU A 196 -3.82 -1.78 -4.72
CA LEU A 196 -4.48 -2.80 -3.92
C LEU A 196 -4.37 -4.17 -4.57
N GLY A 197 -4.68 -4.27 -5.86
CA GLY A 197 -4.61 -5.51 -6.64
C GLY A 197 -3.23 -6.18 -6.65
N CYS A 198 -2.13 -5.45 -6.40
CA CYS A 198 -0.78 -6.05 -6.33
C CYS A 198 -0.35 -6.46 -4.92
N CYS A 199 -0.91 -5.89 -3.84
CA CYS A 199 -0.43 -6.12 -2.48
C CYS A 199 -1.49 -6.40 -1.41
N TRP A 200 -2.79 -6.44 -1.75
CA TRP A 200 -3.87 -6.67 -0.77
C TRP A 200 -3.67 -7.94 0.05
N ALA A 201 -3.27 -9.06 -0.57
CA ALA A 201 -3.06 -10.32 0.15
C ALA A 201 -1.89 -10.24 1.14
N LEU A 202 -0.85 -9.45 0.83
CA LEU A 202 0.24 -9.18 1.78
C LEU A 202 -0.24 -8.34 2.94
N MET A 203 -1.14 -7.39 2.70
CA MET A 203 -1.73 -6.59 3.78
C MET A 203 -2.56 -7.47 4.72
N LEU A 204 -3.16 -8.57 4.25
CA LEU A 204 -3.86 -9.51 5.13
C LEU A 204 -2.93 -10.22 6.12
N LEU A 205 -1.63 -10.32 5.85
CA LEU A 205 -0.67 -10.89 6.81
C LEU A 205 -0.53 -10.04 8.08
N LEU A 206 -0.98 -8.78 8.05
CA LEU A 206 -1.02 -7.93 9.25
C LEU A 206 -2.03 -8.45 10.30
N PHE A 207 -3.03 -9.24 9.89
CA PHE A 207 -3.94 -9.93 10.82
C PHE A 207 -3.23 -11.05 11.61
N THR A 208 -2.13 -11.58 11.11
CA THR A 208 -1.40 -12.67 11.76
C THR A 208 -0.68 -12.17 13.01
N PHE A 209 0.09 -11.09 12.86
CA PHE A 209 1.01 -10.61 13.90
C PHE A 209 0.47 -9.45 14.72
N GLY A 210 -0.71 -8.95 14.34
CA GLY A 210 -1.32 -7.75 14.90
C GLY A 210 -0.77 -6.48 14.27
N VAL A 211 -1.67 -5.50 14.14
CA VAL A 211 -1.40 -4.15 13.62
C VAL A 211 -0.33 -3.42 14.44
N MET A 212 -0.08 -3.86 15.67
CA MET A 212 0.88 -3.25 16.60
C MET A 212 2.30 -3.81 16.46
N ASN A 213 2.49 -4.90 15.72
CA ASN A 213 3.82 -5.44 15.51
C ASN A 213 4.54 -4.67 14.40
N LEU A 214 5.18 -3.57 14.79
CA LEU A 214 5.89 -2.65 13.90
C LEU A 214 6.96 -3.35 13.05
N TYR A 215 7.56 -4.44 13.54
CA TYR A 215 8.53 -5.22 12.76
C TYR A 215 7.90 -5.76 11.47
N TRP A 216 6.70 -6.34 11.56
CA TRP A 216 6.00 -6.87 10.39
C TRP A 216 5.46 -5.79 9.47
N VAL A 217 5.00 -4.66 10.03
CA VAL A 217 4.60 -3.50 9.23
C VAL A 217 5.80 -3.00 8.41
N VAL A 218 6.97 -2.83 9.03
CA VAL A 218 8.18 -2.41 8.30
C VAL A 218 8.62 -3.45 7.28
N ALA A 219 8.62 -4.74 7.63
CA ALA A 219 9.02 -5.82 6.73
C ALA A 219 8.11 -5.94 5.49
N LEU A 220 6.78 -5.83 5.67
CA LEU A 220 5.83 -5.84 4.56
C LEU A 220 5.94 -4.57 3.71
N THR A 221 6.15 -3.42 4.34
CA THR A 221 6.39 -2.16 3.62
C THR A 221 7.62 -2.28 2.73
N ALA A 222 8.74 -2.75 3.29
CA ALA A 222 9.98 -2.95 2.57
C ALA A 222 9.80 -3.95 1.42
N THR A 223 9.08 -5.04 1.64
CA THR A 223 8.76 -6.02 0.61
C THR A 223 7.99 -5.39 -0.55
N VAL A 224 6.89 -4.68 -0.26
CA VAL A 224 6.07 -4.01 -1.28
C VAL A 224 6.84 -2.91 -2.00
N MET A 225 7.65 -2.12 -1.28
CA MET A 225 8.51 -1.11 -1.88
C MET A 225 9.53 -1.73 -2.81
N LEU A 226 10.18 -2.84 -2.42
CA LEU A 226 11.15 -3.51 -3.28
C LEU A 226 10.49 -4.08 -4.53
N GLU A 227 9.28 -4.66 -4.42
CA GLU A 227 8.52 -5.14 -5.57
C GLU A 227 8.18 -4.02 -6.56
N LYS A 228 7.85 -2.82 -6.05
CA LYS A 228 7.41 -1.67 -6.86
C LYS A 228 8.59 -0.87 -7.43
N LEU A 229 9.68 -0.72 -6.68
CA LEU A 229 10.76 0.20 -7.03
C LEU A 229 11.93 -0.49 -7.75
N THR A 230 12.08 -1.81 -7.65
CA THR A 230 13.21 -2.51 -8.28
C THR A 230 12.86 -3.14 -9.63
N PRO A 231 13.78 -3.17 -10.61
CA PRO A 231 13.57 -3.83 -11.89
C PRO A 231 13.22 -5.32 -11.72
N PHE A 232 13.77 -5.97 -10.68
CA PHE A 232 13.59 -7.40 -10.39
C PHE A 232 12.34 -7.74 -9.56
N GLY A 233 11.38 -6.82 -9.42
CA GLY A 233 10.19 -7.02 -8.56
C GLY A 233 9.41 -8.33 -8.79
N ARG A 234 9.36 -8.85 -10.03
CA ARG A 234 8.72 -10.16 -10.32
C ARG A 234 9.49 -11.34 -9.70
N LEU A 235 10.82 -11.32 -9.76
CA LEU A 235 11.65 -12.37 -9.15
C LEU A 235 11.56 -12.29 -7.62
N TRP A 236 11.63 -11.07 -7.07
CA TRP A 236 11.48 -10.84 -5.63
C TRP A 236 10.12 -11.29 -5.09
N SER A 237 9.04 -10.97 -5.82
CA SER A 237 7.68 -11.41 -5.51
C SER A 237 7.59 -12.93 -5.42
N ARG A 238 8.16 -13.67 -6.39
CA ARG A 238 8.20 -15.15 -6.37
C ARG A 238 9.05 -15.70 -5.23
N PHE A 239 10.19 -15.09 -4.95
CA PHE A 239 11.06 -15.49 -3.84
C PHE A 239 10.34 -15.34 -2.49
N MET A 240 9.71 -14.18 -2.25
CA MET A 240 8.89 -13.95 -1.06
C MET A 240 7.67 -14.87 -1.00
N GLY A 241 7.06 -15.17 -2.15
CA GLY A 241 5.99 -16.15 -2.25
C GLY A 241 6.40 -17.54 -1.74
N ALA A 242 7.57 -18.02 -2.15
CA ALA A 242 8.11 -19.29 -1.67
C ALA A 242 8.38 -19.26 -0.16
N ILE A 243 8.97 -18.17 0.35
CA ILE A 243 9.21 -17.99 1.80
C ILE A 243 7.90 -18.06 2.57
N PHE A 244 6.84 -17.37 2.12
CA PHE A 244 5.56 -17.37 2.83
C PHE A 244 4.88 -18.74 2.79
N ILE A 245 4.96 -19.48 1.68
CA ILE A 245 4.43 -20.85 1.60
C ILE A 245 5.18 -21.78 2.57
N VAL A 246 6.51 -21.77 2.54
CA VAL A 246 7.33 -22.63 3.41
C VAL A 246 7.09 -22.28 4.89
N GLY A 247 7.07 -20.98 5.22
CA GLY A 247 6.77 -20.50 6.56
C GLY A 247 5.37 -20.90 7.04
N GLY A 248 4.37 -20.78 6.17
CA GLY A 248 2.99 -21.18 6.45
C GLY A 248 2.84 -22.67 6.70
N ILE A 249 3.41 -23.51 5.82
CA ILE A 249 3.41 -24.98 5.98
C ILE A 249 4.13 -25.38 7.27
N SER A 250 5.29 -24.78 7.53
CA SER A 250 6.07 -25.06 8.75
C SER A 250 5.25 -24.75 10.00
N ALA A 251 4.61 -23.57 10.04
CA ALA A 251 3.75 -23.18 11.16
C ALA A 251 2.59 -24.18 11.37
N MET A 252 1.96 -24.65 10.30
CA MET A 252 0.88 -25.64 10.39
C MET A 252 1.38 -27.00 10.90
N VAL A 253 2.54 -27.46 10.43
CA VAL A 253 3.12 -28.74 10.87
C VAL A 253 3.48 -28.71 12.35
N TYR A 254 4.10 -27.63 12.82
CA TYR A 254 4.43 -27.47 14.24
C TYR A 254 3.19 -27.30 15.13
N SER A 255 2.05 -26.87 14.58
CA SER A 255 0.80 -26.72 15.35
C SER A 255 0.06 -28.02 15.63
N VAL A 256 0.42 -29.11 14.94
CA VAL A 256 -0.18 -30.45 15.09
C VAL A 256 0.59 -31.32 16.10
N GLN A 257 1.81 -30.90 16.48
CA GLN A 257 2.64 -31.54 17.50
C GLN A 257 2.38 -30.93 18.87
#